data_AF-A0A553V6A7-F1
#
_entry.id   AF-A0A553V6A7-F1
#
_cell.length_a   1.000
_cell.length_b   1.000
_cell.length_c   1.000
_cell.angle_alpha   90.00
_cell.angle_beta   90.00
_cell.angle_gamma   90.00
#
_symmetry.space_group_name_H-M   'P 1'
#
loop_
_entity.id
_entity.type
_entity.pdbx_description
1 polymer ?
#
loop_
_entity_poly.entity_id
_entity_poly.type
_entity_poly.pdbx_seq_one_letter_code
_entity_poly.pdbx_strand_id
1 'polypeptide(L)'
;MKPEKLSWVTIPLLISIILSILGMLSLPFIGFFINLIFGAAMNDSSTTASDAQALGWVKLLTGSTLWVIFFFSLAWTVFQFLTYRAIQEGKGWARIAAIVIAILGLLNFPVGTALGVFMLVGAFDPAVQEYANR
;
A
#
# COMPACT_ATOMS: atom_id res chain seq x y z
N MET A 1 -9.62 -27.85 10.73
CA MET A 1 -10.45 -27.36 9.60
C MET A 1 -10.26 -25.85 9.50
N LYS A 2 -10.38 -25.24 8.30
CA LYS A 2 -10.26 -23.78 8.18
C LYS A 2 -11.54 -23.12 8.68
N PRO A 3 -11.48 -22.12 9.59
CA PRO A 3 -12.68 -21.46 10.10
C PRO A 3 -13.30 -20.57 9.02
N GLU A 4 -14.63 -20.47 9.01
CA GLU A 4 -15.38 -19.68 8.02
C GLU A 4 -14.95 -18.21 8.01
N LYS A 5 -14.78 -17.64 9.21
CA LYS A 5 -14.34 -16.25 9.42
C LYS A 5 -12.88 -15.98 9.06
N LEU A 6 -12.09 -16.98 8.68
CA LEU A 6 -10.75 -16.75 8.11
C LEU A 6 -10.85 -15.89 6.84
N SER A 7 -11.94 -16.05 6.08
CA SER A 7 -12.24 -15.26 4.88
C SER A 7 -12.34 -13.76 5.16
N TRP A 8 -12.74 -13.37 6.38
CA TRP A 8 -12.84 -11.96 6.80
C TRP A 8 -11.48 -11.31 7.01
N VAL A 9 -10.40 -12.10 7.12
CA VAL A 9 -9.02 -11.60 7.14
C VAL A 9 -8.39 -11.72 5.76
N THR A 10 -8.57 -12.86 5.09
CA THR A 10 -7.86 -13.16 3.84
C THR A 10 -8.40 -12.41 2.64
N ILE A 11 -9.72 -12.21 2.53
CA ILE A 11 -10.32 -11.46 1.41
C ILE A 11 -9.89 -9.99 1.47
N PRO A 12 -9.98 -9.27 2.61
CA PRO A 12 -9.48 -7.90 2.65
C PRO A 12 -7.97 -7.77 2.45
N LEU A 13 -7.16 -8.74 2.92
CA LEU A 13 -5.73 -8.79 2.61
C LEU A 13 -5.48 -8.89 1.11
N LEU A 14 -6.20 -9.76 0.39
CA LEU A 14 -6.10 -9.88 -1.05
C LEU A 14 -6.48 -8.58 -1.76
N ILE A 15 -7.59 -7.97 -1.36
CA ILE A 15 -8.01 -6.68 -1.91
C ILE A 15 -6.91 -5.63 -1.69
N SER A 16 -6.34 -5.57 -0.48
CA SER A 16 -5.27 -4.63 -0.14
C SER A 16 -4.01 -4.84 -0.99
N ILE A 17 -3.64 -6.10 -1.26
CA ILE A 17 -2.52 -6.45 -2.15
C ILE A 17 -2.80 -5.99 -3.57
N ILE A 18 -3.99 -6.29 -4.11
CA ILE A 18 -4.39 -5.88 -5.47
C ILE A 18 -4.36 -4.35 -5.59
N LEU A 19 -4.95 -3.63 -4.63
CA LEU A 19 -4.95 -2.17 -4.62
C LEU A 19 -3.54 -1.60 -4.52
N SER A 20 -2.65 -2.21 -3.73
CA SER A 20 -1.25 -1.78 -3.63
C SER A 20 -0.50 -1.98 -4.95
N ILE A 21 -0.73 -3.11 -5.64
CA ILE A 21 -0.17 -3.38 -6.97
C ILE A 21 -0.68 -2.36 -7.99
N LEU A 22 -1.98 -2.08 -8.03
CA LEU A 22 -2.55 -1.07 -8.91
C LEU A 22 -1.98 0.32 -8.63
N GLY A 23 -1.81 0.67 -7.35
CA GLY A 23 -1.16 1.91 -6.92
C GLY A 23 0.28 2.00 -7.43
N MET A 24 1.08 0.95 -7.28
CA MET A 24 2.45 0.91 -7.80
C MET A 24 2.49 1.00 -9.32
N LEU A 25 1.56 0.35 -10.02
CA LEU A 25 1.46 0.43 -11.48
C LEU A 25 1.14 1.84 -11.96
N SER A 26 0.48 2.66 -11.14
CA SER A 26 0.17 4.06 -11.47
C SER A 26 1.39 5.00 -11.38
N LEU A 27 2.42 4.65 -10.61
CA LEU A 27 3.62 5.48 -10.39
C LEU A 27 4.35 5.93 -11.67
N PRO A 28 4.62 5.06 -12.66
CA PRO A 28 5.23 5.51 -13.92
C PRO A 28 4.37 6.52 -14.68
N PHE A 29 3.04 6.40 -14.63
CA PHE A 29 2.13 7.36 -15.26
C PHE A 29 2.18 8.71 -14.55
N ILE A 30 2.19 8.70 -13.20
CA ILE A 30 2.37 9.92 -12.39
C ILE A 30 3.71 10.58 -12.73
N GLY A 31 4.79 9.80 -12.79
CA GLY A 31 6.11 10.29 -13.19
C GLY A 31 6.11 10.90 -14.59
N PHE A 32 5.41 10.30 -15.56
CA PHE A 32 5.24 10.86 -16.89
C PHE A 32 4.53 12.23 -16.85
N PHE A 33 3.39 12.35 -16.15
CA PHE A 33 2.65 13.61 -16.07
C PHE A 33 3.45 14.73 -15.37
N ILE A 34 4.18 14.38 -14.31
CA ILE A 34 5.11 15.30 -13.63
C ILE A 34 6.15 15.82 -14.63
N ASN A 35 6.81 14.92 -15.36
CA ASN A 35 7.82 15.31 -16.34
C ASN A 35 7.24 16.19 -17.45
N LEU A 36 6.01 15.92 -17.89
CA LEU A 36 5.30 16.71 -18.89
C LEU A 36 4.99 18.13 -18.39
N ILE A 37 4.40 18.26 -17.20
CA ILE A 37 4.02 19.55 -16.61
C ILE A 37 5.25 20.40 -16.31
N PHE A 38 6.25 19.83 -15.62
CA PHE A 38 7.50 20.55 -15.33
C PHE A 38 8.27 20.88 -16.60
N GLY A 39 8.25 20.00 -17.59
CA GLY A 39 8.85 20.26 -18.90
C GLY A 39 8.19 21.45 -19.60
N ALA A 40 6.86 21.52 -19.62
CA ALA A 40 6.13 22.65 -20.20
C ALA A 40 6.43 23.96 -19.47
N ALA A 41 6.40 23.96 -18.13
CA ALA A 41 6.69 25.14 -17.32
C ALA A 41 8.11 25.67 -17.53
N MET A 42 9.11 24.79 -17.68
CA MET A 42 10.50 25.21 -17.93
C MET A 42 10.72 25.84 -19.32
N ASN A 43 9.84 25.58 -20.30
CA ASN A 43 9.95 26.11 -21.66
C ASN A 43 9.03 27.31 -21.91
N ASP A 44 8.29 27.78 -20.90
CA ASP A 44 7.46 28.97 -20.98
C ASP A 44 8.35 30.22 -21.06
N SER A 45 7.98 31.17 -21.93
CA SER A 45 8.72 32.42 -22.13
C SER A 45 8.70 33.34 -20.91
N SER A 46 7.78 33.11 -19.97
CA SER A 46 7.71 33.82 -18.68
C SER A 46 8.66 33.27 -17.61
N THR A 47 9.26 32.09 -17.83
CA THR A 47 10.12 31.43 -16.85
C THR A 47 11.53 32.02 -16.87
N THR A 48 11.98 32.57 -15.75
CA THR A 48 13.34 33.10 -15.62
C THR A 48 14.37 31.98 -15.43
N ALA A 49 15.67 32.29 -15.60
CA ALA A 49 16.74 31.32 -15.39
C ALA A 49 16.77 30.76 -13.95
N SER A 50 16.45 31.58 -12.94
CA SER A 50 16.34 31.13 -11.55
C SER A 50 15.15 30.21 -11.34
N ASP A 51 14.03 30.46 -12.01
CA ASP A 51 12.83 29.62 -11.92
C ASP A 51 13.06 28.25 -12.57
N ALA A 52 13.71 28.23 -13.75
CA ALA A 52 14.09 27.00 -14.42
C ALA A 52 15.01 26.13 -13.56
N GLN A 53 15.96 26.74 -12.85
CA GLN A 53 16.84 26.04 -11.91
C GLN A 53 16.04 25.45 -10.73
N ALA A 54 15.13 26.23 -10.13
CA ALA A 54 14.28 25.77 -9.04
C ALA A 54 13.37 24.60 -9.47
N LEU A 55 12.73 24.71 -10.64
CA LEU A 55 11.89 23.64 -11.21
C LEU A 55 12.71 22.37 -11.50
N GLY A 56 13.96 22.50 -11.93
CA GLY A 56 14.88 21.38 -12.10
C GLY A 56 15.12 20.61 -10.79
N TRP A 57 15.34 21.32 -9.69
CA TRP A 57 15.48 20.70 -8.36
C TRP A 57 14.19 20.02 -7.89
N VAL A 58 13.04 20.68 -8.06
CA VAL A 58 11.74 20.10 -7.71
C VAL A 58 11.52 18.81 -8.50
N LYS A 59 11.73 18.83 -9.82
CA LYS A 59 11.59 17.66 -10.69
C LYS A 59 12.47 16.49 -10.23
N LEU A 60 13.73 16.76 -9.88
CA LEU A 60 14.66 15.74 -9.35
C LEU A 60 14.14 15.15 -8.03
N LEU A 61 13.78 16.00 -7.06
CA LEU A 61 13.31 15.58 -5.75
C LEU A 61 12.00 14.79 -5.86
N THR A 62 11.04 15.25 -6.66
CA THR A 62 9.79 14.53 -6.91
C THR A 62 10.06 13.17 -7.57
N GLY A 63 10.93 13.11 -8.58
CA GLY A 63 11.31 11.86 -9.23
C GLY A 63 11.95 10.86 -8.26
N SER A 64 12.88 11.31 -7.40
CA SER A 64 13.49 10.46 -6.37
C SER A 64 12.47 9.98 -5.33
N THR A 65 11.51 10.83 -4.96
CA THR A 65 10.43 10.50 -4.01
C THR A 65 9.54 9.37 -4.56
N LEU A 66 9.24 9.37 -5.85
CA LEU A 66 8.46 8.30 -6.49
C LEU A 66 9.15 6.94 -6.40
N TRP A 67 10.49 6.90 -6.52
CA TRP A 67 11.25 5.66 -6.32
C TRP A 67 11.23 5.17 -4.88
N VAL A 68 11.37 6.08 -3.91
CA VAL A 68 11.25 5.73 -2.48
C VAL A 68 9.86 5.16 -2.19
N ILE A 69 8.81 5.81 -2.70
CA ILE A 69 7.43 5.32 -2.57
C ILE A 69 7.29 3.95 -3.22
N PHE A 70 7.87 3.72 -4.40
CA PHE A 70 7.83 2.42 -5.08
C PHE A 70 8.43 1.30 -4.22
N PHE A 71 9.66 1.45 -3.73
CA PHE A 71 10.32 0.42 -2.94
C PHE A 71 9.63 0.18 -1.60
N PHE A 72 9.14 1.24 -0.94
CA PHE A 72 8.38 1.11 0.30
C PHE A 72 7.06 0.37 0.06
N SER A 73 6.32 0.73 -1.00
CA SER A 73 5.07 0.09 -1.39
C SER A 73 5.29 -1.38 -1.77
N LEU A 74 6.40 -1.69 -2.43
CA LEU A 74 6.79 -3.06 -2.78
C LEU A 74 7.05 -3.89 -1.52
N ALA A 75 7.87 -3.38 -0.59
CA ALA A 75 8.15 -4.05 0.67
C ALA A 75 6.86 -4.28 1.48
N TRP A 76 5.98 -3.28 1.52
CA TRP A 76 4.68 -3.38 2.19
C TRP A 76 3.77 -4.42 1.53
N THR A 77 3.70 -4.44 0.20
CA THR A 77 2.90 -5.42 -0.56
C THR A 77 3.42 -6.85 -0.33
N VAL A 78 4.74 -7.04 -0.32
CA VAL A 78 5.37 -8.33 0.00
C VAL A 78 5.02 -8.77 1.42
N PHE A 79 5.07 -7.86 2.40
CA PHE A 79 4.69 -8.15 3.78
C PHE A 79 3.21 -8.57 3.89
N GLN A 80 2.30 -7.89 3.19
CA GLN A 80 0.89 -8.27 3.12
C GLN A 80 0.71 -9.66 2.48
N PHE A 81 1.43 -9.96 1.39
CA PHE A 81 1.38 -11.25 0.72
C PHE A 81 1.90 -12.39 1.61
N LEU A 82 3.01 -12.18 2.32
CA LEU A 82 3.54 -13.14 3.28
C LEU A 82 2.55 -13.38 4.43
N THR A 83 1.91 -12.32 4.92
CA THR A 83 0.87 -12.42 5.95
C THR A 83 -0.33 -13.22 5.45
N TYR A 84 -0.80 -12.95 4.23
CA TYR A 84 -1.88 -13.69 3.58
C TYR A 84 -1.56 -15.18 3.46
N ARG A 85 -0.37 -15.54 3.00
CA ARG A 85 0.03 -16.94 2.88
C ARG A 85 0.17 -17.60 4.25
N ALA A 86 0.83 -16.93 5.19
CA ALA A 86 1.10 -17.49 6.52
C ALA A 86 -0.18 -17.69 7.34
N ILE A 87 -1.17 -16.79 7.22
CA ILE A 87 -2.45 -16.96 7.93
C ILE A 87 -3.27 -18.12 7.36
N GLN A 88 -3.15 -18.42 6.07
CA GLN A 88 -3.76 -19.62 5.47
C GLN A 88 -3.08 -20.93 5.84
N GLU A 89 -1.85 -20.85 6.33
CA GLU A 89 -1.10 -21.98 6.88
C GLU A 89 -1.36 -22.14 8.41
N GLY A 90 -2.07 -21.20 9.04
CA GLY A 90 -2.39 -21.22 10.46
C GLY A 90 -1.29 -20.67 11.38
N LYS A 91 -0.32 -19.92 10.84
CA LYS A 91 0.81 -19.40 11.63
C LYS A 91 0.41 -18.24 12.54
N GLY A 92 0.73 -18.31 13.83
CA GLY A 92 0.28 -17.30 14.80
C GLY A 92 0.83 -15.89 14.66
N TRP A 93 2.07 -15.74 14.18
CA TRP A 93 2.60 -14.41 13.88
C TRP A 93 1.80 -13.72 12.77
N ALA A 94 1.17 -14.48 11.86
CA ALA A 94 0.41 -13.93 10.74
C ALA A 94 -0.88 -13.26 11.20
N ARG A 95 -1.50 -13.75 12.28
CA ARG A 95 -2.66 -13.09 12.90
C ARG A 95 -2.26 -11.72 13.45
N ILE A 96 -1.13 -11.65 14.15
CA ILE A 96 -0.61 -10.38 14.70
C ILE A 96 -0.28 -9.41 13.56
N ALA A 97 0.40 -9.89 12.52
CA ALA A 97 0.70 -9.09 11.33
C ALA A 97 -0.58 -8.58 10.65
N ALA A 98 -1.62 -9.41 10.54
CA ALA A 98 -2.91 -8.99 10.00
C ALA A 98 -3.57 -7.89 10.85
N ILE A 99 -3.50 -7.98 12.18
CA ILE A 99 -4.00 -6.93 13.08
C ILE A 99 -3.25 -5.61 12.85
N VAL A 100 -1.92 -5.65 12.75
CA VAL A 100 -1.11 -4.45 12.47
C VAL A 100 -1.49 -3.83 11.12
N ILE A 101 -1.60 -4.64 10.06
CA ILE A 101 -2.04 -4.19 8.73
C ILE A 101 -3.43 -3.57 8.81
N ALA A 102 -4.35 -4.18 9.55
CA ALA A 102 -5.71 -3.69 9.69
C ALA A 102 -5.76 -2.32 10.39
N ILE A 103 -5.02 -2.14 11.49
CA ILE A 103 -4.93 -0.87 12.24
C ILE A 103 -4.35 0.24 11.35
N LEU A 104 -3.26 -0.04 10.64
CA LEU A 104 -2.69 0.90 9.67
C LEU A 104 -3.68 1.21 8.53
N GLY A 105 -4.44 0.21 8.09
CA GLY A 105 -5.50 0.36 7.10
C GLY A 105 -6.61 1.31 7.55
N LEU A 106 -6.92 1.39 8.85
CA LEU A 106 -7.95 2.29 9.37
C LEU A 106 -7.69 3.76 9.06
N LEU A 107 -6.41 4.15 8.88
CA LEU A 107 -6.01 5.52 8.53
C LEU A 107 -6.34 5.89 7.08
N ASN A 108 -6.58 4.90 6.21
CA ASN A 108 -6.84 5.12 4.79
C ASN A 108 -8.36 5.11 4.51
N PHE A 109 -9.01 6.23 4.83
CA PHE A 109 -10.47 6.39 4.69
C PHE A 109 -10.90 6.68 3.24
N PRO A 110 -12.00 6.05 2.73
CA PRO A 110 -12.87 5.09 3.42
C PRO A 110 -12.49 3.61 3.20
N VAL A 111 -11.73 3.31 2.14
CA VAL A 111 -11.51 1.94 1.65
C VAL A 111 -10.71 1.12 2.65
N GLY A 112 -9.56 1.63 3.10
CA GLY A 112 -8.73 0.96 4.09
C GLY A 112 -9.42 0.80 5.43
N THR A 113 -10.27 1.76 5.83
CA THR A 113 -11.09 1.64 7.03
C THR A 113 -12.04 0.46 6.96
N ALA A 114 -12.78 0.31 5.86
CA ALA A 114 -13.68 -0.82 5.67
C ALA A 114 -12.92 -2.17 5.72
N LEU A 115 -11.83 -2.28 4.95
CA LEU A 115 -11.00 -3.48 4.93
C LEU A 115 -10.39 -3.80 6.30
N GLY A 116 -9.89 -2.78 7.01
CA GLY A 116 -9.32 -2.92 8.34
C GLY A 116 -10.33 -3.41 9.36
N VAL A 117 -11.57 -2.88 9.35
CA VAL A 117 -12.62 -3.36 10.25
C VAL A 117 -12.94 -4.84 10.01
N PHE A 118 -13.12 -5.27 8.75
CA PHE A 118 -13.35 -6.69 8.45
C PHE A 118 -12.20 -7.58 8.91
N MET A 119 -10.95 -7.15 8.68
CA MET A 119 -9.78 -7.89 9.14
C MET A 119 -9.71 -8.01 10.66
N LEU A 120 -10.00 -6.94 11.40
CA LEU A 120 -10.01 -6.98 12.87
C LEU A 120 -11.09 -7.93 13.39
N VAL A 121 -12.31 -7.85 12.83
CA VAL A 121 -13.42 -8.74 13.21
C VAL A 121 -13.04 -10.21 12.96
N GLY A 122 -12.43 -10.51 11.81
CA GLY A 122 -11.95 -11.87 11.52
C GLY A 122 -10.80 -12.30 12.41
N ALA A 123 -9.81 -11.43 12.66
CA ALA A 123 -8.62 -11.77 13.42
C ALA A 123 -8.89 -11.98 14.92
N PHE A 124 -9.89 -11.31 15.48
CA PHE A 124 -10.31 -11.49 16.88
C PHE A 124 -11.33 -12.61 17.07
N ASP A 125 -11.83 -13.24 16.01
CA ASP A 125 -12.77 -14.35 16.15
C ASP A 125 -12.11 -15.57 16.82
N PRO A 126 -12.71 -16.17 17.87
CA PRO A 126 -12.10 -17.27 18.62
C PRO A 126 -11.67 -18.47 17.75
N ALA A 127 -12.44 -18.82 16.72
CA ALA A 127 -12.09 -19.94 15.84
C ALA A 127 -10.87 -19.63 14.97
N VAL A 128 -10.72 -18.36 14.54
CA VAL A 128 -9.53 -17.88 13.83
C VAL A 128 -8.33 -17.83 14.78
N GLN A 129 -8.54 -17.44 16.04
CA GLN A 129 -7.49 -17.42 17.05
C GLN A 129 -6.93 -18.82 17.34
N GLU A 130 -7.81 -19.80 17.53
CA GLU A 130 -7.42 -21.19 17.76
C GLU A 130 -6.72 -21.78 16.54
N TYR A 131 -7.23 -21.49 15.34
CA TYR A 131 -6.61 -21.91 14.09
C TYR A 131 -5.21 -21.33 13.91
N ALA A 132 -5.02 -20.06 14.28
CA ALA A 132 -3.75 -19.35 14.18
C ALA A 132 -2.84 -19.57 15.41
N ASN A 133 -3.13 -20.47 16.35
CA ASN A 133 -2.23 -20.78 17.47
C ASN A 133 -1.39 -22.04 17.24
N ARG A 134 -1.30 -22.50 15.98
CA ARG A 134 -0.54 -23.67 15.55
C ARG A 134 0.80 -23.27 14.96
#